data_AF-A0A7S2JLX0-F1
#
_entry.id   AF-A0A7S2JLX0-F1
#
_cell.length_a   1.000
_cell.length_b   1.000
_cell.length_c   1.000
_cell.angle_alpha   90.00
_cell.angle_beta   90.00
_cell.angle_gamma   90.00
#
_symmetry.space_group_name_H-M   'P 1'
#
loop_
_entity.id
_entity.type
_entity.pdbx_description
1 polymer ?
#
loop_
_entity_poly.entity_id
_entity_poly.type
_entity_poly.pdbx_seq_one_letter_code
_entity_poly.pdbx_strand_id
1 'polypeptide(L)'
;VENISAHFMAFVKARKSSATPEWSDPCERFLRDWGLDRESADRLHRLPPDLQDEVMSTFKPHTTGNVSVKFLAFLKGKERQRDDDPVDGFARHWDLDSRARACLNSLPFNLREEIMADFNPGNVPNINASFMAFVKNRRMAPGEPPPADDGVEDFIERWGLDGRAAGRLRELPPDRAQDVMDNFTPRGGLE
;
A
#
# COMPACT_ATOMS: atom_id res chain seq x y z
N VAL A 1 21.54 -7.04 -35.75
CA VAL A 1 20.43 -6.63 -34.87
C VAL A 1 20.12 -7.81 -33.98
N GLU A 2 20.85 -7.93 -32.88
CA GLU A 2 20.77 -9.08 -31.99
C GLU A 2 19.44 -9.08 -31.24
N ASN A 3 18.78 -10.23 -31.27
CA ASN A 3 17.41 -10.40 -30.83
C ASN A 3 17.38 -10.50 -29.29
N ILE A 4 17.23 -9.35 -28.63
CA ILE A 4 17.23 -9.17 -27.16
C ILE A 4 16.25 -10.14 -26.46
N SER A 5 15.17 -10.51 -27.15
CA SER A 5 14.18 -11.48 -26.69
C SER A 5 14.76 -12.89 -26.47
N ALA A 6 15.77 -13.30 -27.25
CA ALA A 6 16.44 -14.59 -27.09
C ALA A 6 17.35 -14.60 -25.84
N HIS A 7 18.00 -13.47 -25.53
CA HIS A 7 18.77 -13.31 -24.30
C HIS A 7 17.87 -13.29 -23.07
N PHE A 8 16.71 -12.63 -23.13
CA PHE A 8 15.73 -12.64 -22.04
C PHE A 8 15.15 -14.04 -21.79
N MET A 9 14.79 -14.77 -22.85
CA MET A 9 14.29 -16.15 -22.72
C MET A 9 15.39 -17.12 -22.23
N ALA A 10 16.66 -16.92 -22.63
CA ALA A 10 17.79 -17.68 -22.09
C ALA A 10 18.05 -17.34 -20.61
N PHE A 11 17.89 -16.08 -20.21
CA PHE A 11 18.04 -15.62 -18.82
C PHE A 11 16.94 -16.16 -17.90
N VAL A 12 15.67 -16.16 -18.35
CA VAL A 12 14.55 -16.76 -17.62
C VAL A 12 14.68 -18.29 -17.56
N LYS A 13 15.16 -18.93 -18.63
CA LYS A 13 15.38 -20.38 -18.68
C LYS A 13 16.57 -20.82 -17.82
N ALA A 14 17.63 -20.01 -17.74
CA ALA A 14 18.78 -20.23 -16.86
C ALA A 14 18.41 -20.09 -15.38
N ARG A 15 17.56 -19.14 -15.00
CA ARG A 15 17.05 -19.03 -13.61
C ARG A 15 16.15 -20.17 -13.16
N LYS A 16 15.61 -20.96 -14.10
CA LYS A 16 14.84 -22.17 -13.78
C LYS A 16 15.73 -23.40 -13.59
N SER A 17 17.03 -23.29 -13.85
CA SER A 17 17.96 -24.43 -13.84
C SER A 17 19.36 -23.96 -13.49
N SER A 18 19.71 -24.08 -12.21
CA SER A 18 21.06 -24.03 -11.61
C SER A 18 21.43 -22.80 -10.77
N ALA A 19 22.08 -23.14 -9.64
CA ALA A 19 23.23 -22.47 -9.03
C ALA A 19 23.00 -21.52 -7.83
N THR A 20 23.57 -21.96 -6.71
CA THR A 20 24.28 -21.16 -5.69
C THR A 20 25.61 -20.63 -6.25
N PRO A 21 26.41 -19.81 -5.53
CA PRO A 21 26.17 -18.88 -4.42
C PRO A 21 26.70 -17.44 -4.71
N GLU A 22 26.34 -16.46 -3.88
CA GLU A 22 26.99 -15.13 -3.60
C GLU A 22 25.96 -13.99 -3.39
N TRP A 23 24.70 -14.20 -3.80
CA TRP A 23 23.53 -13.48 -3.30
C TRP A 23 22.51 -14.49 -2.77
N SER A 24 22.83 -15.11 -1.62
CA SER A 24 21.94 -16.11 -1.01
C SER A 24 20.61 -15.45 -0.71
N ASP A 25 19.56 -15.87 -1.40
CA ASP A 25 18.19 -15.43 -1.15
C ASP A 25 17.90 -15.55 0.35
N PRO A 26 17.41 -14.48 1.02
CA PRO A 26 17.25 -14.46 2.47
C PRO A 26 16.35 -15.60 2.95
N CYS A 27 15.36 -15.99 2.14
CA CYS A 27 14.49 -17.13 2.42
C CYS A 27 15.27 -18.45 2.33
N GLU A 28 16.10 -18.65 1.31
CA GLU A 28 16.91 -19.88 1.19
C GLU A 28 17.93 -20.02 2.33
N ARG A 29 18.52 -18.91 2.78
CA ARG A 29 19.39 -18.90 3.95
C ARG A 29 18.63 -19.27 5.21
N PHE A 30 17.46 -18.68 5.43
CA PHE A 30 16.59 -18.99 6.58
C PHE A 30 16.14 -20.46 6.58
N LEU A 31 15.73 -20.99 5.42
CA LEU A 31 15.35 -22.39 5.26
C LEU A 31 16.50 -23.35 5.61
N ARG A 32 17.73 -22.99 5.22
CA ARG A 32 18.94 -23.75 5.55
C ARG A 32 19.31 -23.67 7.03
N ASP A 33 19.23 -22.49 7.63
CA ASP A 33 19.58 -22.24 9.04
C ASP A 33 18.69 -23.05 9.99
N TRP A 34 17.41 -23.14 9.66
CA TRP A 34 16.40 -23.87 10.45
C TRP A 34 16.13 -25.30 9.99
N GLY A 35 16.75 -25.75 8.89
CA GLY A 35 16.57 -27.10 8.34
C GLY A 35 15.12 -27.39 7.89
N LEU A 36 14.48 -26.40 7.26
CA LEU A 36 13.07 -26.47 6.86
C LEU A 36 12.86 -27.30 5.59
N ASP A 37 11.78 -28.08 5.56
CA ASP A 37 11.41 -28.94 4.43
C ASP A 37 10.94 -28.14 3.20
N ARG A 38 10.91 -28.80 2.04
CA ARG A 38 10.46 -28.19 0.76
C ARG A 38 9.06 -27.59 0.84
N GLU A 39 8.16 -28.18 1.62
CA GLU A 39 6.81 -27.65 1.82
C GLU A 39 6.82 -26.30 2.57
N SER A 40 7.70 -26.17 3.57
CA SER A 40 7.90 -24.91 4.29
C SER A 40 8.51 -23.84 3.37
N ALA A 41 9.42 -24.23 2.48
CA ALA A 41 10.00 -23.35 1.47
C ALA A 41 8.94 -22.81 0.48
N ASP A 42 8.13 -23.70 -0.11
CA ASP A 42 7.08 -23.32 -1.04
C ASP A 42 6.07 -22.37 -0.38
N ARG A 43 5.70 -22.63 0.88
CA ARG A 43 4.82 -21.76 1.66
C ARG A 43 5.43 -20.39 1.93
N LEU A 44 6.71 -20.31 2.32
CA LEU A 44 7.39 -19.04 2.55
C LEU A 44 7.46 -18.19 1.27
N HIS A 45 7.78 -18.81 0.12
CA HIS A 45 7.86 -18.10 -1.16
C HIS A 45 6.51 -17.59 -1.67
N ARG A 46 5.39 -18.20 -1.29
CA ARG A 46 4.05 -17.72 -1.64
C ARG A 46 3.60 -16.51 -0.82
N LEU A 47 4.27 -16.20 0.28
CA LEU A 47 3.91 -15.05 1.11
C LEU A 47 4.36 -13.74 0.45
N PRO A 48 3.65 -12.62 0.68
CA PRO A 48 4.11 -11.30 0.28
C PRO A 48 5.44 -10.95 0.98
N PRO A 49 6.28 -10.10 0.37
CA PRO A 49 7.64 -9.81 0.84
C PRO A 49 7.69 -9.27 2.27
N ASP A 50 6.72 -8.43 2.67
CA ASP A 50 6.60 -7.93 4.05
C ASP A 50 6.41 -9.07 5.07
N LEU A 51 5.64 -10.11 4.72
CA LEU A 51 5.41 -11.25 5.60
C LEU A 51 6.61 -12.19 5.64
N GLN A 52 7.33 -12.34 4.53
CA GLN A 52 8.56 -13.12 4.52
C GLN A 52 9.55 -12.53 5.53
N ASP A 53 9.76 -11.21 5.51
CA ASP A 53 10.67 -10.51 6.45
C ASP A 53 10.20 -10.63 7.91
N GLU A 54 8.90 -10.40 8.16
CA GLU A 54 8.34 -10.48 9.51
C GLU A 54 8.47 -11.91 10.09
N VAL A 55 8.16 -12.92 9.29
CA VAL A 55 8.27 -14.34 9.68
C VAL A 55 9.73 -14.69 9.95
N MET A 56 10.65 -14.31 9.07
CA MET A 56 12.08 -14.58 9.22
C MET A 56 12.66 -13.92 10.48
N SER A 57 12.18 -12.73 10.85
CA SER A 57 12.63 -12.00 12.05
C SER A 57 12.00 -12.51 13.35
N THR A 58 10.77 -13.01 13.30
CA THR A 58 9.98 -13.36 14.49
C THR A 58 10.10 -14.84 14.86
N PHE A 59 10.34 -15.72 13.88
CA PHE A 59 10.38 -17.15 14.13
C PHE A 59 11.63 -17.58 14.89
N LYS A 60 11.47 -17.91 16.18
CA LYS A 60 12.52 -18.43 17.06
C LYS A 60 12.04 -19.70 17.77
N PRO A 61 12.16 -20.89 17.17
CA PRO A 61 11.77 -22.13 17.81
C PRO A 61 12.74 -22.49 18.96
N HIS A 62 12.24 -22.49 20.20
CA HIS A 62 13.05 -22.74 21.41
C HIS A 62 13.17 -24.22 21.80
N THR A 63 12.94 -25.19 20.90
CA THR A 63 12.76 -26.59 21.35
C THR A 63 13.08 -27.64 20.30
N THR A 64 13.71 -28.73 20.77
CA THR A 64 13.92 -30.03 20.10
C THR A 64 12.62 -30.63 19.56
N GLY A 65 12.50 -30.72 18.24
CA GLY A 65 11.35 -31.26 17.53
C GLY A 65 11.38 -30.88 16.04
N ASN A 66 10.43 -31.37 15.24
CA ASN A 66 10.38 -31.04 13.81
C ASN A 66 10.05 -29.54 13.62
N VAL A 67 11.06 -28.78 13.20
CA VAL A 67 10.99 -27.31 13.05
C VAL A 67 10.03 -26.92 11.92
N SER A 68 9.96 -27.71 10.84
CA SER A 68 9.06 -27.48 9.71
C SER A 68 7.58 -27.49 10.11
N VAL A 69 7.18 -28.45 10.95
CA VAL A 69 5.78 -28.53 11.42
C VAL A 69 5.43 -27.30 12.27
N LYS A 70 6.35 -26.85 13.12
CA LYS A 70 6.16 -25.64 13.94
C LYS A 70 6.16 -24.38 13.09
N PHE A 71 6.99 -24.33 12.05
CA PHE A 71 7.03 -23.23 11.11
C PHE A 71 5.71 -23.11 10.34
N LEU A 72 5.18 -24.21 9.81
CA LEU A 72 3.87 -24.22 9.15
C LEU A 72 2.73 -23.83 10.11
N ALA A 73 2.78 -24.28 11.37
CA ALA A 73 1.81 -23.88 12.38
C ALA A 73 1.91 -22.38 12.73
N PHE A 74 3.14 -21.85 12.82
CA PHE A 74 3.41 -20.43 13.06
C PHE A 74 2.93 -19.56 11.89
N LEU A 75 3.25 -19.97 10.65
CA LEU A 75 2.74 -19.34 9.43
C LEU A 75 1.21 -19.30 9.43
N LYS A 76 0.57 -20.43 9.67
CA LYS A 76 -0.90 -20.51 9.72
C LYS A 76 -1.49 -19.63 10.82
N GLY A 77 -0.80 -19.50 11.95
CA GLY A 77 -1.18 -18.58 13.04
C GLY A 77 -1.10 -17.12 12.62
N LYS A 78 -0.01 -16.73 11.95
CA LYS A 78 0.18 -15.38 11.40
C LYS A 78 -0.81 -15.04 10.29
N GLU A 79 -1.10 -15.99 9.41
CA GLU A 79 -2.12 -15.86 8.38
C GLU A 79 -3.51 -15.64 9.00
N ARG A 80 -3.88 -16.41 10.04
CA ARG A 80 -5.14 -16.22 10.78
C ARG A 80 -5.20 -14.90 11.52
N GLN A 81 -4.10 -14.49 12.16
CA GLN A 81 -4.03 -13.22 12.88
C GLN A 81 -4.22 -12.03 11.93
N ARG A 82 -3.79 -12.15 10.68
CA ARG A 82 -4.08 -11.17 9.62
C ARG A 82 -5.51 -11.22 9.12
N ASP A 83 -6.08 -12.41 8.96
CA ASP A 83 -7.47 -12.54 8.51
C ASP A 83 -8.46 -11.96 9.53
N ASP A 84 -8.09 -11.99 10.81
CA ASP A 84 -8.83 -11.37 11.91
C ASP A 84 -8.50 -9.88 12.10
N ASP A 85 -7.43 -9.38 11.48
CA ASP A 85 -7.07 -7.97 11.56
C ASP A 85 -7.98 -7.17 10.62
N PRO A 86 -8.83 -6.29 11.16
CA PRO A 86 -9.83 -5.60 10.35
C PRO A 86 -9.15 -4.67 9.31
N VAL A 87 -7.94 -4.18 9.60
CA VAL A 87 -7.17 -3.32 8.68
C VAL A 87 -6.63 -4.11 7.49
N ASP A 88 -6.17 -5.35 7.68
CA ASP A 88 -5.75 -6.22 6.58
C ASP A 88 -6.95 -6.61 5.70
N GLY A 89 -8.10 -6.94 6.31
CA GLY A 89 -9.35 -7.20 5.58
C GLY A 89 -9.80 -6.01 4.74
N PHE A 90 -9.78 -4.81 5.31
CA PHE A 90 -10.11 -3.57 4.60
C PHE A 90 -9.10 -3.24 3.49
N ALA A 91 -7.80 -3.41 3.75
CA ALA A 91 -6.76 -3.18 2.75
C ALA A 91 -6.91 -4.13 1.56
N ARG A 92 -7.26 -5.40 1.79
CA ARG A 92 -7.55 -6.35 0.70
C ARG A 92 -8.82 -5.99 -0.06
N HIS A 93 -9.86 -5.54 0.63
CA HIS A 93 -11.13 -5.19 -0.01
C HIS A 93 -10.97 -4.04 -1.02
N TRP A 94 -10.13 -3.06 -0.70
CA TRP A 94 -9.91 -1.86 -1.50
C TRP A 94 -8.59 -1.87 -2.30
N ASP A 95 -7.87 -2.99 -2.33
CA ASP A 95 -6.54 -3.12 -2.97
C ASP A 95 -5.54 -2.01 -2.52
N LEU A 96 -5.50 -1.79 -1.19
CA LEU A 96 -4.62 -0.79 -0.59
C LEU A 96 -3.18 -1.30 -0.51
N ASP A 97 -2.25 -0.44 -0.90
CA ASP A 97 -0.83 -0.70 -0.86
C ASP A 97 -0.26 -0.63 0.57
N SER A 98 0.99 -1.09 0.72
CA SER A 98 1.67 -1.14 2.02
C SER A 98 1.76 0.24 2.70
N ARG A 99 1.83 1.34 1.94
CA ARG A 99 1.88 2.70 2.48
C ARG A 99 0.50 3.12 3.01
N ALA A 100 -0.56 2.88 2.27
CA ALA A 100 -1.94 3.13 2.72
C ALA A 100 -2.26 2.32 3.99
N ARG A 101 -1.91 1.03 4.02
CA ARG A 101 -2.07 0.16 5.19
C ARG A 101 -1.29 0.65 6.42
N ALA A 102 -0.03 1.06 6.23
CA ALA A 102 0.80 1.62 7.29
C ALA A 102 0.19 2.92 7.83
N CYS A 103 -0.36 3.76 6.94
CA CYS A 103 -1.02 5.00 7.32
C CYS A 103 -2.24 4.73 8.19
N LEU A 104 -3.10 3.76 7.82
CA LEU A 104 -4.27 3.35 8.59
C LEU A 104 -3.89 2.76 9.97
N ASN A 105 -2.82 1.97 10.03
CA ASN A 105 -2.29 1.45 11.29
C ASN A 105 -1.68 2.51 12.21
N SER A 106 -1.20 3.63 11.64
CA SER A 106 -0.70 4.77 12.41
C SER A 106 -1.84 5.63 12.99
N LEU A 107 -3.10 5.39 12.64
CA LEU A 107 -4.24 6.14 13.17
C LEU A 107 -4.70 5.62 14.53
N PRO A 108 -5.20 6.52 15.40
CA PRO A 108 -5.85 6.12 16.64
C PRO A 108 -7.09 5.27 16.34
N PHE A 109 -7.41 4.35 17.25
CA PHE A 109 -8.46 3.33 17.07
C PHE A 109 -9.80 3.93 16.60
N ASN A 110 -10.28 4.99 17.26
CA ASN A 110 -11.56 5.63 16.90
C ASN A 110 -11.57 6.14 15.45
N LEU A 111 -10.52 6.85 15.05
CA LEU A 111 -10.43 7.42 13.70
C LEU A 111 -10.25 6.34 12.63
N ARG A 112 -9.53 5.26 12.98
CA ARG A 112 -9.37 4.08 12.13
C ARG A 112 -10.71 3.40 11.87
N GLU A 113 -11.50 3.15 12.91
CA GLU A 113 -12.83 2.55 12.76
C GLU A 113 -13.76 3.45 11.94
N GLU A 114 -13.76 4.76 12.20
CA GLU A 114 -14.55 5.72 11.40
C GLU A 114 -14.15 5.70 9.92
N ILE A 115 -12.85 5.69 9.62
CA ILE A 115 -12.37 5.66 8.23
C ILE A 115 -12.77 4.36 7.56
N MET A 116 -12.64 3.23 8.25
CA MET A 116 -12.98 1.92 7.69
C MET A 116 -14.49 1.76 7.47
N ALA A 117 -15.32 2.42 8.27
CA ALA A 117 -16.77 2.42 8.13
C ALA A 117 -17.27 3.38 7.02
N ASP A 118 -16.62 4.54 6.85
CA ASP A 118 -17.13 5.62 5.99
C ASP A 118 -16.46 5.70 4.62
N PHE A 119 -15.27 5.10 4.46
CA PHE A 119 -14.55 5.13 3.20
C PHE A 119 -15.29 4.34 2.10
N ASN A 120 -15.86 5.08 1.16
CA ASN A 120 -16.53 4.54 -0.02
C ASN A 120 -16.12 5.35 -1.27
N PRO A 121 -14.95 5.06 -1.87
CA PRO A 121 -14.36 5.88 -2.92
C PRO A 121 -15.09 5.80 -4.28
N GLY A 122 -16.17 5.02 -4.42
CA GLY A 122 -16.84 4.85 -5.72
C GLY A 122 -15.89 4.32 -6.80
N ASN A 123 -16.11 4.71 -8.07
CA ASN A 123 -15.23 4.31 -9.16
C ASN A 123 -14.14 5.37 -9.40
N VAL A 124 -13.03 5.26 -8.67
CA VAL A 124 -11.86 6.14 -8.81
C VAL A 124 -10.70 5.41 -9.50
N PRO A 125 -9.93 6.10 -10.36
CA PRO A 125 -8.79 5.51 -11.05
C PRO A 125 -7.63 5.16 -10.12
N ASN A 126 -7.55 5.80 -8.95
CA ASN A 126 -6.50 5.54 -7.95
C ASN A 126 -7.09 5.51 -6.53
N ILE A 127 -7.45 4.30 -6.08
CA ILE A 127 -8.03 4.07 -4.76
C ILE A 127 -7.05 4.44 -3.64
N ASN A 128 -5.77 4.18 -3.81
CA ASN A 128 -4.74 4.51 -2.81
C ASN A 128 -4.58 6.02 -2.60
N ALA A 129 -4.58 6.81 -3.68
CA ALA A 129 -4.55 8.28 -3.57
C ALA A 129 -5.83 8.82 -2.92
N SER A 130 -6.99 8.29 -3.32
CA SER A 130 -8.29 8.66 -2.74
C SER A 130 -8.35 8.34 -1.24
N PHE A 131 -7.86 7.16 -0.83
CA PHE A 131 -7.79 6.74 0.56
C PHE A 131 -6.89 7.68 1.39
N MET A 132 -5.70 8.01 0.89
CA MET A 132 -4.78 8.92 1.58
C MET A 132 -5.37 10.32 1.72
N ALA A 133 -6.06 10.84 0.70
CA ALA A 133 -6.77 12.11 0.76
C ALA A 133 -7.93 12.07 1.77
N PHE A 134 -8.70 10.98 1.80
CA PHE A 134 -9.79 10.78 2.75
C PHE A 134 -9.30 10.75 4.19
N VAL A 135 -8.22 10.02 4.47
CA VAL A 135 -7.56 9.98 5.78
C VAL A 135 -7.01 11.36 6.16
N LYS A 136 -6.40 12.11 5.22
CA LYS A 136 -5.94 13.49 5.45
C LYS A 136 -7.11 14.39 5.83
N ASN A 137 -8.24 14.31 5.12
CA ASN A 137 -9.43 15.12 5.37
C ASN A 137 -10.08 14.80 6.72
N ARG A 138 -10.17 13.51 7.09
CA ARG A 138 -10.71 13.06 8.39
C ARG A 138 -9.79 13.39 9.57
N ARG A 139 -8.49 13.49 9.35
CA ARG A 139 -7.56 14.07 10.34
C ARG A 139 -7.77 15.58 10.55
N MET A 140 -8.50 16.26 9.67
CA MET A 140 -8.56 17.72 9.57
C MET A 140 -9.91 18.35 9.99
N ALA A 141 -10.86 17.68 10.67
CA ALA A 141 -12.06 18.38 11.18
C ALA A 141 -12.67 17.79 12.49
N PRO A 142 -13.35 18.60 13.35
CA PRO A 142 -13.64 20.04 13.25
C PRO A 142 -13.03 20.89 14.39
N GLY A 143 -12.38 22.02 14.05
CA GLY A 143 -11.98 23.01 15.06
C GLY A 143 -11.04 24.13 14.59
N GLU A 144 -10.27 23.91 13.52
CA GLU A 144 -9.35 24.92 12.99
C GLU A 144 -9.61 25.08 11.48
N PRO A 145 -9.89 26.29 10.98
CA PRO A 145 -10.05 26.51 9.55
C PRO A 145 -8.73 26.15 8.83
N PRO A 146 -8.78 25.42 7.70
CA PRO A 146 -7.59 25.11 6.93
C PRO A 146 -6.90 26.41 6.50
N PRO A 147 -5.55 26.46 6.45
CA PRO A 147 -4.86 27.55 5.78
C PRO A 147 -5.36 27.58 4.34
N ALA A 148 -5.85 28.74 3.90
CA ALA A 148 -6.55 28.93 2.62
C ALA A 148 -5.76 28.54 1.35
N ASP A 149 -4.51 28.12 1.51
CA ASP A 149 -3.59 27.75 0.44
C ASP A 149 -3.82 26.31 -0.07
N ASP A 150 -4.11 25.34 0.82
CA ASP A 150 -4.25 23.92 0.45
C ASP A 150 -5.48 23.64 -0.43
N GLY A 151 -6.58 24.39 -0.27
CA GLY A 151 -7.79 24.20 -1.07
C GLY A 151 -7.63 24.69 -2.52
N VAL A 152 -6.84 25.74 -2.71
CA VAL A 152 -6.57 26.34 -4.02
C VAL A 152 -5.69 25.41 -4.86
N GLU A 153 -4.65 24.82 -4.26
CA GLU A 153 -3.77 23.87 -4.97
C GLU A 153 -4.50 22.59 -5.39
N ASP A 154 -5.31 21.99 -4.50
CA ASP A 154 -6.12 20.81 -4.83
C ASP A 154 -7.10 21.11 -5.97
N PHE A 155 -7.73 22.29 -5.97
CA PHE A 155 -8.63 22.71 -7.03
C PHE A 155 -7.91 22.91 -8.37
N ILE A 156 -6.69 23.48 -8.35
CA ILE A 156 -5.85 23.64 -9.55
C ILE A 156 -5.45 22.29 -10.13
N GLU A 157 -5.03 21.34 -9.29
CA GLU A 157 -4.66 19.99 -9.72
C GLU A 157 -5.88 19.20 -10.24
N ARG A 158 -7.02 19.30 -9.53
CA ARG A 158 -8.25 18.58 -9.87
C ARG A 158 -8.86 19.02 -11.21
N TRP A 159 -8.79 20.31 -11.53
CA TRP A 159 -9.36 20.88 -12.76
C TRP A 159 -8.32 21.17 -13.85
N GLY A 160 -7.04 20.91 -13.58
CA GLY A 160 -5.95 21.17 -14.52
C GLY A 160 -5.84 22.64 -14.91
N LEU A 161 -6.02 23.54 -13.94
CA LEU A 161 -5.98 24.98 -14.20
C LEU A 161 -4.57 25.40 -14.65
N ASP A 162 -4.52 26.11 -15.77
CA ASP A 162 -3.26 26.62 -16.32
C ASP A 162 -2.63 27.67 -15.39
N GLY A 163 -1.32 27.91 -15.52
CA GLY A 163 -0.55 28.70 -14.55
C GLY A 163 -1.09 30.13 -14.33
N ARG A 164 -1.78 30.71 -15.32
CA ARG A 164 -2.46 32.00 -15.18
C ARG A 164 -3.75 31.92 -14.35
N ALA A 165 -4.53 30.85 -14.51
CA ALA A 165 -5.77 30.66 -13.77
C ALA A 165 -5.49 30.30 -12.30
N ALA A 166 -4.47 29.45 -12.09
CA ALA A 166 -3.91 29.17 -10.77
C ALA A 166 -3.43 30.45 -10.05
N GLY A 167 -2.67 31.30 -10.75
CA GLY A 167 -2.22 32.59 -10.20
C GLY A 167 -3.38 33.49 -9.77
N ARG A 168 -4.43 33.57 -10.57
CA ARG A 168 -5.63 34.36 -10.24
C ARG A 168 -6.40 33.83 -9.05
N LEU A 169 -6.45 32.51 -8.87
CA LEU A 169 -7.11 31.89 -7.72
C LEU A 169 -6.32 32.12 -6.42
N ARG A 170 -4.99 32.09 -6.50
CA ARG A 170 -4.08 32.40 -5.37
C ARG A 170 -4.08 33.89 -4.97
N GLU A 171 -4.33 34.79 -5.91
CA GLU A 171 -4.43 36.23 -5.64
C GLU A 171 -5.77 36.64 -5.01
N LEU A 172 -6.77 35.75 -4.97
CA LEU A 172 -8.07 36.06 -4.39
C LEU A 172 -8.05 35.96 -2.85
N PRO A 173 -8.79 36.83 -2.15
CA PRO A 173 -9.00 36.65 -0.72
C PRO A 173 -9.73 35.32 -0.44
N PRO A 174 -9.47 34.67 0.70
CA PRO A 174 -9.89 33.29 0.98
C PRO A 174 -11.40 33.07 0.85
N ASP A 175 -12.19 34.07 1.27
CA ASP A 175 -13.65 34.06 1.18
C ASP A 175 -14.14 33.97 -0.29
N ARG A 176 -13.45 34.65 -1.21
CA ARG A 176 -13.78 34.63 -2.65
C ARG A 176 -13.21 33.42 -3.37
N ALA A 177 -12.02 32.95 -2.98
CA ALA A 177 -11.50 31.70 -3.52
C ALA A 177 -12.45 30.55 -3.18
N GLN A 178 -12.98 30.52 -1.96
CA GLN A 178 -13.94 29.50 -1.53
C GLN A 178 -15.28 29.60 -2.28
N ASP A 179 -15.84 30.80 -2.45
CA ASP A 179 -17.06 31.03 -3.23
C ASP A 179 -16.93 30.56 -4.69
N VAL A 180 -15.77 30.84 -5.30
CA VAL A 180 -15.43 30.36 -6.65
C VAL A 180 -15.33 28.84 -6.67
N MET A 181 -14.63 28.23 -5.72
CA MET A 181 -14.48 26.76 -5.66
C MET A 181 -15.83 26.04 -5.44
N ASP A 182 -16.76 26.64 -4.68
CA ASP A 182 -18.08 26.09 -4.38
C ASP A 182 -19.06 26.23 -5.56
N ASN A 183 -19.04 27.37 -6.25
CA ASN A 183 -19.97 27.68 -7.35
C ASN A 183 -19.42 27.37 -8.74
N PHE A 184 -18.16 26.94 -8.87
CA PHE A 184 -17.56 26.63 -10.16
C PHE A 184 -18.17 25.35 -10.74
N THR A 185 -19.02 25.54 -11.75
CA THR A 185 -19.61 24.44 -12.53
C THR A 185 -19.00 24.47 -13.94
N PRO A 186 -18.04 23.58 -14.26
CA PRO A 186 -17.48 23.53 -15.61
C PRO A 186 -18.53 22.96 -16.56
N ARG A 187 -19.06 23.82 -17.43
CA ARG A 187 -19.93 23.40 -18.53
C ARG A 187 -19.09 23.15 -19.78
N GLY A 188 -19.11 21.90 -20.27
CA GLY A 188 -18.49 21.44 -21.52
C GLY A 188 -17.05 20.99 -21.27
N GLY A 189 -16.70 19.71 -21.40
CA GLY A 189 -16.98 18.88 -22.57
C GLY A 189 -15.72 18.93 -23.45
N LEU A 190 -14.95 17.85 -23.42
CA LEU A 190 -13.85 17.60 -24.35
C LEU A 190 -14.34 17.86 -25.79
N GLU A 191 -13.79 18.87 -26.46
CA GLU A 191 -13.66 18.93 -27.92
C GLU A 191 -12.17 18.83 -28.27
#